data_AF-A0A7V6TN50-F1
#
_entry.id   AF-A0A7V6TN50-F1
#
_cell.length_a   1.000
_cell.length_b   1.000
_cell.length_c   1.000
_cell.angle_alpha   90.00
_cell.angle_beta   90.00
_cell.angle_gamma   90.00
#
_symmetry.space_group_name_H-M   'P 1'
#
loop_
_entity.id
_entity.type
_entity.pdbx_description
1 polymer ?
#
loop_
_entity_poly.entity_id
_entity_poly.type
_entity_poly.pdbx_seq_one_letter_code
_entity_poly.pdbx_strand_id
1 'polypeptide(L)'
;MAGFKFRLEKVLNYKETVENQSKIKFAQVKQKLTIEEALLNDFYNQKKSVIDRRNSSSKGIKVGELAMYNSYIGALNKRIEKQSLIVARTREELDRAKNDMVQAVTEKKIFEKLREIQYEEFIYKQGKEELKINDNFISYKTATRN
;
A
#
# COMPACT_ATOMS: atom_id res chain seq x y z
N MET A 1 -26.76 -23.29 22.36
CA MET A 1 -25.34 -22.95 22.59
C MET A 1 -25.11 -21.51 22.19
N ALA A 2 -24.47 -20.71 23.04
CA ALA A 2 -24.13 -19.33 22.68
C ALA A 2 -23.02 -19.35 21.62
N GLY A 3 -23.18 -18.64 20.50
CA GLY A 3 -22.12 -18.52 19.49
C GLY A 3 -20.93 -17.70 20.00
N PHE A 4 -19.74 -17.93 19.42
CA PHE A 4 -18.55 -17.14 19.72
C PHE A 4 -18.77 -15.65 19.41
N LYS A 5 -18.34 -14.77 20.32
CA LYS A 5 -18.35 -13.32 20.12
C LYS A 5 -16.98 -12.74 20.46
N PHE A 6 -16.30 -12.23 19.43
CA PHE A 6 -15.04 -11.53 19.63
C PHE A 6 -15.31 -10.11 20.14
N ARG A 7 -14.78 -9.77 21.32
CA ARG A 7 -15.03 -8.47 21.97
C ARG A 7 -14.49 -7.28 21.18
N LEU A 8 -13.47 -7.51 20.34
CA LEU A 8 -12.79 -6.47 19.57
C LEU A 8 -13.18 -6.49 18.08
N GLU A 9 -14.31 -7.10 17.71
CA GLU A 9 -14.75 -7.20 16.32
C GLU A 9 -14.83 -5.82 15.63
N LYS A 10 -15.37 -4.81 16.33
CA LYS A 10 -15.42 -3.43 15.80
C LYS A 10 -14.02 -2.85 15.54
N VAL A 11 -13.04 -3.19 16.37
CA VAL A 11 -11.65 -2.73 16.21
C VAL A 11 -11.01 -3.45 15.03
N LEU A 12 -11.23 -4.76 14.89
CA LEU A 12 -10.75 -5.54 13.75
C LEU A 12 -11.31 -5.00 12.42
N ASN A 13 -12.62 -4.73 12.34
CA ASN A 13 -13.25 -4.14 11.15
C ASN A 13 -12.68 -2.75 10.81
N TYR A 14 -12.38 -1.94 11.83
CA TYR A 14 -11.71 -0.66 11.63
C TYR A 14 -10.30 -0.84 11.07
N LYS A 15 -9.52 -1.80 11.60
CA LYS A 15 -8.17 -2.12 11.09
C LYS A 15 -8.19 -2.62 9.64
N GLU A 16 -9.18 -3.43 9.27
CA GLU A 16 -9.40 -3.82 7.86
C GLU A 16 -9.68 -2.62 6.96
N THR A 17 -10.48 -1.65 7.44
CA THR A 17 -10.75 -0.42 6.70
C THR A 17 -9.47 0.41 6.50
N VAL A 18 -8.66 0.56 7.55
CA VAL A 18 -7.36 1.26 7.49
C VAL A 18 -6.38 0.56 6.55
N GLU A 19 -6.31 -0.78 6.59
CA GLU A 19 -5.51 -1.58 5.65
C GLU A 19 -5.94 -1.33 4.19
N ASN A 20 -7.24 -1.35 3.92
CA ASN A 20 -7.76 -1.10 2.58
C ASN A 20 -7.45 0.32 2.09
N GLN A 21 -7.64 1.33 2.95
CA GLN A 21 -7.33 2.72 2.62
C GLN A 21 -5.84 2.94 2.34
N SER A 22 -4.96 2.38 3.16
CA SER A 22 -3.50 2.48 2.97
C SER A 22 -3.03 1.78 1.70
N LYS A 23 -3.59 0.62 1.34
CA LYS A 23 -3.36 -0.06 0.05
C LYS A 23 -3.77 0.80 -1.14
N ILE A 24 -4.94 1.43 -1.08
CA ILE A 24 -5.42 2.34 -2.13
C ILE A 24 -4.46 3.53 -2.27
N LYS A 25 -4.08 4.16 -1.17
CA LYS A 25 -3.15 5.29 -1.17
C LYS A 25 -1.79 4.90 -1.78
N PHE A 26 -1.23 3.76 -1.37
CA PHE A 26 0.01 3.23 -1.96
C PHE A 26 -0.11 3.05 -3.47
N ALA A 27 -1.19 2.43 -3.95
CA ALA A 27 -1.43 2.23 -5.39
C ALA A 27 -1.54 3.56 -6.15
N GLN A 28 -2.25 4.55 -5.60
CA GLN A 28 -2.40 5.88 -6.19
C GLN A 28 -1.05 6.60 -6.31
N VAL A 29 -0.24 6.60 -5.24
CA VAL A 29 1.08 7.26 -5.25
C VAL A 29 2.02 6.53 -6.20
N LYS A 30 1.95 5.20 -6.29
CA LYS A 30 2.74 4.41 -7.23
C LYS A 30 2.40 4.77 -8.68
N GLN A 31 1.11 4.86 -9.01
CA GLN A 31 0.66 5.26 -10.34
C GLN A 31 1.12 6.69 -10.67
N LYS A 32 0.98 7.62 -9.73
CA LYS A 32 1.49 8.98 -9.86
C LYS A 32 2.98 8.97 -10.17
N LEU A 33 3.80 8.24 -9.39
CA LEU A 33 5.24 8.15 -9.63
C LEU A 33 5.55 7.68 -11.06
N THR A 34 4.86 6.66 -11.55
CA THR A 34 5.04 6.16 -12.93
C THR A 34 4.76 7.25 -13.97
N ILE A 35 3.70 8.04 -13.78
CA ILE A 35 3.37 9.16 -14.68
C ILE A 35 4.47 10.24 -14.64
N GLU A 36 4.91 10.61 -13.44
CA GLU A 36 5.93 11.66 -13.26
C GLU A 36 7.29 11.25 -13.82
N GLU A 37 7.66 9.96 -13.71
CA GLU A 37 8.89 9.39 -14.29
C GLU A 37 8.81 9.33 -15.82
N ALA A 38 7.66 8.95 -16.38
CA ALA A 38 7.44 8.97 -17.82
C ALA A 38 7.58 10.39 -18.38
N LEU A 39 6.95 11.38 -17.74
CA LEU A 39 7.04 12.79 -18.14
C LEU A 39 8.48 13.31 -18.07
N LEU A 40 9.24 12.92 -17.04
CA LEU A 40 10.65 13.27 -16.92
C LEU A 40 11.46 12.70 -18.10
N ASN A 41 11.25 11.42 -18.41
CA ASN A 41 11.91 10.76 -19.53
C ASN A 41 11.56 11.43 -20.87
N ASP A 42 10.31 11.84 -21.06
CA ASP A 42 9.88 12.57 -22.25
C ASP A 42 10.62 13.90 -22.40
N PHE A 43 10.85 14.66 -21.32
CA PHE A 43 11.66 15.87 -21.38
C PHE A 43 13.12 15.59 -21.74
N TYR A 44 13.71 14.51 -21.22
CA TYR A 44 15.06 14.09 -21.62
C TYR A 44 15.13 13.70 -23.10
N ASN A 45 14.15 12.94 -23.60
CA ASN A 45 14.06 12.54 -25.01
C ASN A 45 13.89 13.74 -25.93
N GLN A 46 13.02 14.69 -25.56
CA GLN A 46 12.85 15.95 -26.29
C GLN A 46 14.15 16.75 -26.33
N LYS A 47 14.83 16.89 -25.19
CA LYS A 47 16.12 17.58 -25.12
C LYS A 47 17.17 16.93 -26.03
N LYS A 48 17.27 15.60 -25.99
CA LYS A 48 18.17 14.84 -26.87
C LYS A 48 17.87 15.11 -28.34
N SER A 49 16.60 14.99 -28.75
CA SER A 49 16.18 15.26 -30.14
C SER A 49 16.52 16.67 -30.61
N VAL A 50 16.35 17.68 -29.74
CA VAL A 50 16.69 19.08 -30.06
C VAL A 50 18.20 19.27 -30.23
N ILE A 51 19.01 18.64 -29.37
CA ILE A 51 20.48 18.67 -29.46
C ILE A 51 20.93 17.99 -30.75
N ASP A 52 20.37 16.82 -31.07
CA ASP A 52 20.71 16.07 -32.28
C ASP A 52 20.41 16.89 -33.54
N ARG A 53 19.22 17.51 -33.60
CA ARG A 53 18.84 18.42 -34.71
C ARG A 53 19.80 19.61 -34.84
N ARG A 54 20.13 20.26 -33.73
CA ARG A 54 21.10 21.37 -33.70
C ARG A 54 22.45 20.93 -34.27
N ASN A 55 22.94 19.75 -33.89
CA ASN A 55 24.23 19.22 -34.32
C ASN A 55 24.23 18.83 -35.80
N SER A 56 23.16 18.20 -36.29
CA SER A 56 22.99 17.83 -37.70
C SER A 56 22.89 19.04 -38.62
N SER A 57 22.38 20.17 -38.14
CA SER A 57 22.26 21.42 -38.90
C SER A 57 23.50 22.32 -38.83
N SER A 58 24.63 21.86 -38.26
CA SER A 58 25.79 22.69 -37.94
C SER A 58 26.53 23.31 -39.14
N LYS A 59 26.36 22.80 -40.37
CA LYS A 59 26.88 23.44 -41.59
C LYS A 59 25.86 24.45 -42.14
N GLY A 60 26.17 25.74 -42.03
CA GLY A 60 25.37 26.83 -42.65
C GLY A 60 24.24 27.38 -41.79
N ILE A 61 24.15 27.00 -40.52
CA ILE A 61 23.12 27.49 -39.59
C ILE A 61 23.31 28.99 -39.30
N LYS A 62 22.21 29.74 -39.22
CA LYS A 62 22.25 31.16 -38.86
C LYS A 62 22.41 31.34 -37.34
N VAL A 63 23.10 32.41 -36.93
CA VAL A 63 23.28 32.76 -35.50
C VAL A 63 21.94 32.83 -34.74
N GLY A 64 20.89 33.36 -35.38
CA GLY A 64 19.55 33.41 -34.79
C GLY A 64 18.95 32.03 -34.50
N GLU A 65 19.18 31.04 -35.38
CA GLU A 65 18.69 29.66 -35.19
C GLU A 65 19.41 28.97 -34.02
N LEU A 66 20.73 29.20 -33.87
CA LEU A 66 21.49 28.73 -32.71
C LEU A 66 20.96 29.31 -31.40
N ALA A 67 20.63 30.60 -31.38
CA ALA A 67 20.06 31.25 -30.22
C ALA A 67 18.70 30.64 -29.83
N MET A 68 17.85 30.32 -30.82
CA MET A 68 16.58 29.63 -30.58
C MET A 68 16.76 28.23 -30.00
N TYR A 69 17.68 27.42 -30.56
CA TYR A 69 18.00 26.10 -30.02
C TYR A 69 18.46 26.18 -28.57
N ASN A 70 19.41 27.08 -28.27
CA ASN A 70 19.94 27.24 -26.92
C ASN A 70 18.87 27.70 -25.92
N SER A 71 18.01 28.64 -26.32
CA SER A 71 16.89 29.10 -25.50
C SER A 71 15.92 27.96 -25.19
N TYR A 72 15.56 27.16 -26.19
CA TYR A 72 14.65 26.03 -26.00
C TYR A 72 15.26 24.92 -25.12
N ILE A 73 16.54 24.59 -25.33
CA ILE A 73 17.28 23.67 -24.45
C ILE A 73 17.30 24.19 -23.02
N GLY A 74 17.52 25.50 -22.82
CA GLY A 74 17.45 26.14 -21.51
C GLY A 74 16.09 25.99 -20.85
N ALA A 75 15.00 26.16 -21.60
CA ALA A 75 13.64 25.92 -21.11
C ALA A 75 13.40 24.45 -20.73
N LEU A 76 13.89 23.51 -21.54
CA LEU A 76 13.81 22.08 -21.24
C LEU A 76 14.60 21.71 -19.99
N ASN A 77 15.79 22.28 -19.77
CA ASN A 77 16.56 22.07 -18.55
C ASN A 77 15.79 22.48 -17.30
N LYS A 78 15.13 23.65 -17.32
CA LYS A 78 14.29 24.11 -16.20
C LYS A 78 13.10 23.18 -15.95
N ARG A 79 12.49 22.65 -17.01
CA ARG A 79 11.40 21.65 -16.90
C ARG A 79 11.90 20.34 -16.29
N ILE A 80 13.04 19.84 -16.75
CA ILE A 80 13.69 18.64 -16.22
C ILE A 80 14.01 18.82 -14.74
N GLU A 81 14.59 19.94 -14.34
CA GLU A 81 14.92 20.21 -12.93
C GLU A 81 13.66 20.18 -12.05
N LYS A 82 12.61 20.91 -12.44
CA LYS A 82 11.34 20.92 -11.73
C LYS A 82 10.72 19.52 -11.66
N GLN A 83 10.73 18.79 -12.77
CA GLN A 83 10.14 17.47 -12.86
C GLN A 83 10.92 16.43 -12.03
N SER A 84 12.25 16.50 -12.00
CA SER A 84 13.10 15.67 -11.14
C SER A 84 12.79 15.88 -9.67
N LEU A 85 12.53 17.12 -9.23
CA LEU A 85 12.09 17.40 -7.86
C LEU A 85 10.71 16.80 -7.55
N ILE A 86 9.78 16.82 -8.51
CA ILE A 86 8.46 16.20 -8.36
C ILE A 86 8.60 14.68 -8.24
N VAL A 87 9.41 14.05 -9.09
CA VAL A 87 9.70 12.61 -9.04
C VAL A 87 10.33 12.25 -7.69
N ALA A 88 11.34 12.99 -7.23
CA ALA A 88 11.99 12.75 -5.94
C ALA A 88 10.99 12.81 -4.77
N ARG A 89 10.17 13.87 -4.71
CA ARG A 89 9.12 14.01 -3.68
C ARG A 89 8.07 12.91 -3.74
N THR A 90 7.70 12.47 -4.95
CA THR A 90 6.72 11.40 -5.13
C THR A 90 7.29 10.04 -4.74
N ARG A 91 8.59 9.80 -4.94
CA ARG A 91 9.28 8.60 -4.42
C ARG A 91 9.27 8.57 -2.89
N GLU A 92 9.59 9.68 -2.24
CA GLU A 92 9.47 9.76 -0.78
C GLU A 92 8.03 9.57 -0.28
N GLU A 93 7.04 10.11 -1.01
CA GLU A 93 5.62 9.87 -0.72
C GLU A 93 5.26 8.38 -0.84
N LEU A 94 5.81 7.70 -1.86
CA LEU A 94 5.58 6.27 -2.07
C LEU A 94 6.17 5.42 -0.94
N ASP A 95 7.38 5.76 -0.50
CA ASP A 95 8.04 5.06 0.61
C ASP A 95 7.27 5.23 1.93
N ARG A 96 6.78 6.44 2.20
CA ARG A 96 5.89 6.68 3.36
C ARG A 96 4.60 5.85 3.24
N ALA A 97 3.90 5.92 2.11
CA ALA A 97 2.67 5.16 1.89
C ALA A 97 2.88 3.64 1.98
N LYS A 98 4.05 3.14 1.55
CA LYS A 98 4.44 1.74 1.69
C LYS A 98 4.59 1.35 3.16
N ASN A 99 5.29 2.16 3.95
CA ASN A 99 5.49 1.91 5.37
C ASN A 99 4.15 1.92 6.13
N ASP A 100 3.29 2.90 5.85
CA ASP A 100 1.95 2.99 6.44
C ASP A 100 1.10 1.75 6.10
N MET A 101 1.15 1.30 4.85
CA MET A 101 0.46 0.08 4.41
C MET A 101 0.98 -1.16 5.15
N VAL A 102 2.31 -1.32 5.27
CA VAL A 102 2.92 -2.46 5.97
C VAL A 102 2.52 -2.45 7.45
N GLN A 103 2.51 -1.29 8.09
CA GLN A 103 2.07 -1.15 9.47
C GLN A 103 0.59 -1.52 9.61
N ALA A 104 -0.30 -1.00 8.75
CA ALA A 104 -1.72 -1.30 8.80
C ALA A 104 -2.01 -2.81 8.63
N VAL A 105 -1.34 -3.47 7.68
CA VAL A 105 -1.42 -4.93 7.49
C VAL A 105 -0.96 -5.67 8.75
N THR A 106 0.14 -5.23 9.36
CA THR A 106 0.71 -5.87 10.56
C THR A 106 -0.23 -5.75 11.75
N GLU A 107 -0.75 -4.54 11.99
CA GLU A 107 -1.71 -4.30 13.06
C GLU A 107 -2.98 -5.13 12.88
N LYS A 108 -3.55 -5.18 11.67
CA LYS A 108 -4.72 -6.00 11.37
C LYS A 108 -4.47 -7.48 11.66
N LYS A 109 -3.32 -8.03 11.24
CA LYS A 109 -2.93 -9.43 11.52
C LYS A 109 -2.83 -9.76 13.00
N ILE A 110 -2.39 -8.80 13.84
CA ILE A 110 -2.34 -9.00 15.30
C ILE A 110 -3.75 -9.25 15.85
N PHE A 111 -4.75 -8.49 15.40
CA PHE A 111 -6.14 -8.66 15.85
C PHE A 111 -6.78 -9.94 15.29
N GLU A 112 -6.46 -10.33 14.05
CA GLU A 112 -6.88 -11.63 13.51
C GLU A 112 -6.34 -12.78 14.35
N LYS A 113 -5.05 -12.73 14.70
CA LYS A 113 -4.43 -13.78 15.53
C LYS A 113 -5.03 -13.81 16.92
N LEU A 114 -5.31 -12.65 17.52
CA LEU A 114 -5.98 -12.57 18.81
C LEU A 114 -7.39 -13.18 18.75
N ARG A 115 -8.15 -12.93 17.68
CA ARG A 115 -9.48 -13.51 17.46
C ARG A 115 -9.40 -15.03 17.32
N GLU A 116 -8.44 -15.54 16.56
CA GLU A 116 -8.20 -16.98 16.38
C GLU A 116 -7.92 -17.66 17.73
N ILE A 117 -7.00 -17.12 18.53
CA ILE A 117 -6.67 -17.63 19.87
C ILE A 117 -7.90 -17.66 20.78
N GLN A 118 -8.68 -16.56 20.82
CA GLN A 118 -9.90 -16.51 21.65
C GLN A 118 -10.97 -17.49 21.17
N TYR A 119 -11.03 -17.76 19.87
CA TYR A 119 -11.95 -18.74 19.30
C TYR A 119 -11.55 -20.17 19.70
N GLU A 120 -10.27 -20.52 19.60
CA GLU A 120 -9.74 -21.81 20.06
C GLU A 120 -10.03 -22.04 21.55
N GLU A 121 -9.79 -21.03 22.39
CA GLU A 121 -10.13 -21.10 23.82
C GLU A 121 -11.63 -21.31 24.07
N PHE A 122 -12.47 -20.65 23.28
CA PHE A 122 -13.92 -20.79 23.38
C PHE A 122 -14.38 -22.21 23.03
N ILE A 123 -13.84 -22.79 21.96
CA ILE A 123 -14.12 -24.18 21.57
C ILE A 123 -13.65 -25.15 22.65
N TYR A 124 -12.44 -24.96 23.18
CA TYR A 124 -11.91 -25.79 24.27
C TYR A 124 -12.81 -25.75 25.52
N LYS A 125 -13.27 -24.55 25.92
CA LYS A 125 -14.17 -24.38 27.07
C LYS A 125 -15.53 -25.03 26.84
N GLN A 126 -16.11 -24.92 25.64
CA GLN A 126 -17.36 -25.61 25.31
C GLN A 126 -17.21 -27.13 25.40
N GLY A 127 -16.16 -27.71 24.82
CA GLY A 127 -15.92 -29.15 24.90
C GLY A 127 -15.75 -29.64 26.35
N LYS A 128 -15.06 -28.87 27.20
CA LYS A 128 -14.93 -29.20 28.62
C LYS A 128 -16.27 -29.16 29.37
N GLU A 129 -17.14 -28.22 29.03
CA GLU A 129 -18.46 -28.11 29.66
C GLU A 129 -19.41 -29.21 29.19
N GLU A 130 -19.36 -29.59 27.91
CA GLU A 130 -20.10 -30.74 27.37
C GLU A 130 -19.71 -32.05 28.07
N LEU A 131 -18.41 -32.29 28.28
CA LEU A 131 -17.93 -33.47 29.01
C LEU A 131 -18.48 -33.51 30.44
N LYS A 132 -18.45 -32.40 31.19
CA LYS A 132 -19.02 -32.34 32.54
C LYS A 132 -20.53 -32.62 32.57
N ILE A 133 -21.27 -32.07 31.59
CA ILE A 133 -22.71 -32.30 31.48
C ILE A 133 -22.99 -33.79 31.25
N ASN A 134 -22.19 -34.43 30.39
CA ASN A 134 -22.31 -35.87 30.12
C ASN A 134 -22.00 -36.72 31.36
N ASP A 135 -20.91 -36.42 32.07
CA ASP A 135 -20.56 -37.13 33.32
C ASP A 135 -21.67 -37.01 34.36
N ASN A 136 -22.19 -35.80 34.58
CA ASN A 136 -23.32 -35.58 35.48
C ASN A 136 -24.57 -36.36 35.05
N PHE A 137 -24.85 -36.44 33.76
CA PHE A 137 -25.99 -37.20 33.23
C PHE A 137 -25.83 -38.71 33.45
N ILE A 138 -24.62 -39.24 33.22
CA ILE A 138 -24.29 -40.65 33.51
C ILE A 138 -24.47 -40.94 35.01
N SER A 139 -23.88 -40.11 35.89
CA SER A 139 -24.01 -40.27 37.34
C SER A 139 -25.47 -40.23 37.80
N TYR A 140 -26.26 -39.29 37.30
CA TYR A 140 -27.69 -39.21 37.61
C TYR A 140 -28.43 -40.48 37.20
N LYS A 141 -28.23 -40.95 35.95
CA LYS A 141 -28.87 -42.16 35.43
C LYS A 141 -28.49 -43.41 36.23
N THR A 142 -27.23 -43.51 36.68
CA THR A 142 -26.79 -44.63 37.54
C THR A 142 -27.39 -44.55 38.94
N ALA A 143 -27.58 -43.35 39.51
CA ALA A 143 -28.17 -43.17 40.83
C ALA A 143 -29.67 -43.51 40.86
N THR A 144 -30.41 -43.22 39.78
CA THR A 144 -31.87 -43.49 39.69
C THR A 144 -32.24 -44.93 39.31
N ARG A 145 -31.25 -45.81 39.07
CA ARG A 145 -31.47 -47.21 38.66
C ARG A 145 -31.28 -48.23 39.79
N ASN A 146 -30.91 -47.75 40.98
CA ASN A 146 -30.96 -48.47 42.26
C ASN A 146 -32.20 -48.05 43.04
#